data_AF-A0A844CG73-F1
#
_entry.id   AF-A0A844CG73-F1
#
_cell.length_a   1.000
_cell.length_b   1.000
_cell.length_c   1.000
_cell.angle_alpha   90.00
_cell.angle_beta   90.00
_cell.angle_gamma   90.00
#
_symmetry.space_group_name_H-M   'P 1'
#
loop_
_entity.id
_entity.type
_entity.pdbx_description
1 polymer ?
#
loop_
_entity_poly.entity_id
_entity_poly.type
_entity_poly.pdbx_seq_one_letter_code
_entity_poly.pdbx_strand_id
1 'polypeptide(L)'
;MLAACDHIPGGGLLPILAVASAGLVAGCGPEDEPAMRDRLGQYFSLRDTVAYEARRPCVAGVFRLADDQVKAAMPVANGVGEMLALLAREDLALLKDRGHSPDAAFVTVMNVERARGMQMRRAGLEARACMDATIETAFRHALDGVGNMVAYDVKSGLLMLVDRRNRLLVVARGAQA
;
A
#
# COMPACT_ATOMS: atom_id res chain seq x y z
N MET A 1 44.83 -2.10 -12.76
CA MET A 1 45.28 -2.72 -14.02
C MET A 1 44.46 -2.12 -15.14
N LEU A 2 45.15 -1.47 -16.08
CA LEU A 2 44.58 -0.69 -17.18
C LEU A 2 43.80 -1.57 -18.17
N ALA A 3 42.73 -1.02 -18.73
CA ALA A 3 42.33 -1.30 -20.11
C ALA A 3 41.95 0.04 -20.76
N ALA A 4 42.95 0.64 -21.42
CA ALA A 4 42.75 1.65 -22.44
C ALA A 4 42.42 0.92 -23.75
N CYS A 5 41.40 1.37 -24.47
CA CYS A 5 41.22 1.05 -25.88
C CYS A 5 41.24 2.35 -26.68
N ASP A 6 42.18 2.34 -27.62
CA ASP A 6 42.65 3.36 -28.54
C ASP A 6 41.59 4.16 -29.30
N HIS A 7 42.01 5.38 -29.64
CA HIS A 7 41.31 6.33 -30.49
C HIS A 7 41.54 6.01 -31.98
N ILE A 8 40.46 5.97 -32.77
CA ILE A 8 40.52 6.00 -34.24
C ILE A 8 40.20 7.43 -34.69
N PRO A 9 41.09 8.12 -35.42
CA PRO A 9 40.78 9.42 -36.02
C PRO A 9 40.19 9.21 -37.41
N GLY A 10 39.00 9.73 -37.65
CA GLY A 10 38.33 9.65 -38.96
C GLY A 10 37.40 10.83 -39.14
N GLY A 11 37.76 11.73 -40.06
CA GLY A 11 37.05 12.98 -40.32
C GLY A 11 35.70 12.82 -41.01
N GLY A 12 34.94 13.91 -41.00
CA GLY A 12 33.84 14.15 -41.94
C GLY A 12 32.46 14.32 -41.30
N LEU A 13 32.04 15.59 -41.18
CA LEU A 13 30.70 16.11 -41.47
C LEU A 13 29.49 15.20 -41.17
N LEU A 14 28.79 15.50 -40.06
CA LEU A 14 27.32 15.54 -39.92
C LEU A 14 26.96 15.80 -38.45
N PRO A 15 26.32 16.93 -38.07
CA PRO A 15 25.76 17.08 -36.74
C PRO A 15 24.45 16.29 -36.69
N ILE A 16 24.56 14.97 -36.45
CA ILE A 16 23.42 14.16 -36.02
C ILE A 16 23.13 14.62 -34.59
N LEU A 17 22.00 15.31 -34.42
CA LEU A 17 21.37 15.55 -33.13
C LEU A 17 21.12 14.19 -32.47
N ALA A 18 22.07 13.74 -31.67
CA ALA A 18 21.91 12.60 -30.79
C ALA A 18 20.90 13.02 -29.72
N VAL A 19 19.63 12.65 -29.95
CA VAL A 19 18.61 12.62 -28.90
C VAL A 19 19.09 11.60 -27.88
N ALA A 20 19.80 12.08 -26.88
CA ALA A 20 20.11 11.32 -25.68
C ALA A 20 18.79 11.07 -24.96
N SER A 21 18.14 9.95 -25.27
CA SER A 21 17.10 9.36 -24.45
C SER A 21 17.73 8.97 -23.11
N ALA A 22 17.79 9.93 -22.20
CA ALA A 22 18.02 9.71 -20.78
C ALA A 22 16.81 8.92 -20.26
N GLY A 23 16.89 7.60 -20.38
CA GLY A 23 16.00 6.69 -19.66
C GLY A 23 16.19 6.95 -18.18
N LEU A 24 15.25 7.68 -17.57
CA LEU A 24 15.08 7.71 -16.14
C LEU A 24 14.73 6.28 -15.72
N VAL A 25 15.73 5.50 -15.34
CA VAL A 25 15.52 4.32 -14.52
C VAL A 25 15.06 4.86 -13.18
N ALA A 26 13.75 5.11 -13.05
CA ALA A 26 13.12 5.43 -11.79
C ALA A 26 13.49 4.28 -10.84
N GLY A 27 14.39 4.61 -9.90
CA GLY A 27 15.00 3.63 -9.04
C GLY A 27 13.93 2.84 -8.29
N CYS A 28 14.27 1.61 -7.94
CA CYS A 28 13.47 0.74 -7.08
C CYS A 28 13.31 1.30 -5.64
N GLY A 29 13.16 2.62 -5.44
CA GLY A 29 12.98 3.24 -4.14
C GLY A 29 11.69 2.76 -3.46
N PRO A 30 11.59 2.97 -2.13
CA PRO A 30 10.30 2.83 -1.46
C PRO A 30 9.28 3.78 -2.13
N GLU A 31 8.03 3.32 -2.24
CA GLU A 31 6.95 4.08 -2.88
C GLU A 31 6.78 5.43 -2.16
N ASP A 32 6.88 6.53 -2.90
CA ASP A 32 6.75 7.87 -2.32
C ASP A 32 5.30 8.23 -2.01
N GLU A 33 5.11 9.28 -1.20
CA GLU A 33 3.79 9.70 -0.76
C GLU A 33 2.86 10.07 -1.93
N PRO A 34 3.28 10.85 -2.95
CA PRO A 34 2.42 11.17 -4.08
C PRO A 34 1.92 9.93 -4.83
N ALA A 35 2.80 8.97 -5.13
CA ALA A 35 2.41 7.73 -5.81
C ALA A 35 1.42 6.91 -4.97
N MET A 36 1.65 6.81 -3.65
CA MET A 36 0.71 6.16 -2.74
C MET A 36 -0.64 6.86 -2.74
N ARG A 37 -0.67 8.19 -2.70
CA ARG A 37 -1.92 8.98 -2.71
C ARG A 37 -2.69 8.81 -4.01
N ASP A 38 -2.02 8.82 -5.16
CA ASP A 38 -2.66 8.58 -6.46
C ASP A 38 -3.28 7.18 -6.51
N ARG A 39 -2.53 6.17 -6.05
CA ARG A 39 -2.99 4.78 -5.95
C ARG A 39 -4.16 4.60 -4.98
N LEU A 40 -4.19 5.31 -3.87
CA LEU A 40 -5.29 5.23 -2.89
C LEU A 40 -6.49 6.07 -3.34
N GLY A 41 -6.26 7.14 -4.11
CA GLY A 41 -7.26 8.06 -4.63
C GLY A 41 -8.27 7.41 -5.57
N GLN A 42 -7.95 6.30 -6.23
CA GLN A 42 -8.93 5.51 -6.99
C GLN A 42 -9.97 4.82 -6.10
N TYR A 43 -9.65 4.56 -4.83
CA TYR A 43 -10.51 3.80 -3.90
C TYR A 43 -11.17 4.67 -2.84
N PHE A 44 -10.48 5.73 -2.42
CA PHE A 44 -10.89 6.58 -1.30
C PHE A 44 -10.87 8.06 -1.69
N SER A 45 -11.72 8.85 -1.04
CA SER A 45 -11.71 10.31 -1.16
C SER A 45 -10.71 10.90 -0.16
N LEU A 46 -9.45 11.01 -0.56
CA LEU A 46 -8.37 11.51 0.30
C LEU A 46 -8.38 13.03 0.46
N ARG A 47 -7.94 13.51 1.62
CA ARG A 47 -7.58 14.91 1.91
C ARG A 47 -6.09 14.98 2.26
N ASP A 48 -5.73 15.66 3.34
CA ASP A 48 -4.35 15.88 3.76
C ASP A 48 -3.70 14.58 4.26
N THR A 49 -2.38 14.49 4.08
CA THR A 49 -1.55 13.48 4.73
C THR A 49 -1.31 13.90 6.18
N VAL A 50 -1.53 12.98 7.11
CA VAL A 50 -1.27 13.21 8.55
C VAL A 50 0.18 12.84 8.87
N ALA A 51 0.62 11.67 8.40
CA ALA A 51 1.98 11.18 8.53
C ALA A 51 2.24 10.16 7.42
N TYR A 52 3.46 10.11 6.88
CA TYR A 52 3.85 9.14 5.88
C TYR A 52 5.33 8.82 6.01
N GLU A 53 5.66 7.54 6.02
CA GLU A 53 7.02 7.02 6.15
C GLU A 53 7.20 5.82 5.23
N ALA A 54 8.19 5.90 4.36
CA ALA A 54 8.49 4.86 3.38
C ALA A 54 9.99 4.63 3.33
N ARG A 55 10.42 3.43 3.74
CA ARG A 55 11.83 3.03 3.80
C ARG A 55 11.90 1.58 3.41
N ARG A 56 12.85 1.15 2.57
CA ARG A 56 12.97 -0.29 2.33
C ARG A 56 13.23 -1.00 3.67
N PRO A 57 12.44 -2.03 4.03
CA PRO A 57 11.45 -2.73 3.20
C PRO A 57 9.97 -2.41 3.52
N CYS A 58 9.65 -1.40 4.33
CA CYS A 58 8.31 -1.06 4.79
C CYS A 58 7.72 0.26 4.23
N VAL A 59 6.41 0.38 4.35
CA VAL A 59 5.67 1.64 4.17
C VAL A 59 4.60 1.72 5.24
N ALA A 60 4.42 2.90 5.83
CA ALA A 60 3.31 3.18 6.72
C ALA A 60 2.83 4.62 6.53
N GLY A 61 1.52 4.84 6.58
CA GLY A 61 0.97 6.17 6.33
C GLY A 61 -0.42 6.35 6.89
N VAL A 62 -0.78 7.59 7.14
CA VAL A 62 -2.09 8.01 7.62
C VAL A 62 -2.56 9.19 6.79
N PHE A 63 -3.74 9.04 6.20
CA PHE A 63 -4.38 10.07 5.38
C PHE A 63 -5.74 10.43 5.95
N ARG A 64 -6.11 11.71 5.89
CA ARG A 64 -7.48 12.14 6.18
C ARG A 64 -8.39 11.73 5.03
N LEU A 65 -9.60 11.31 5.36
CA LEU A 65 -10.65 11.04 4.40
C LEU A 65 -11.67 12.18 4.39
N ALA A 66 -12.22 12.47 3.21
CA ALA A 66 -13.32 13.43 3.08
C ALA A 66 -14.62 12.89 3.69
N ASP A 67 -14.84 11.59 3.53
CA ASP A 67 -15.97 10.82 4.05
C ASP A 67 -15.54 9.36 4.26
N ASP A 68 -16.42 8.53 4.82
CA ASP A 68 -16.15 7.09 5.00
C ASP A 68 -16.65 6.24 3.82
N GLN A 69 -16.96 6.87 2.68
CA GLN A 69 -17.41 6.16 1.50
C GLN A 69 -16.23 5.59 0.72
N VAL A 70 -16.49 4.45 0.11
CA VAL A 70 -15.53 3.73 -0.71
C VAL A 70 -15.99 3.89 -2.16
N LYS A 71 -15.07 4.22 -3.06
CA LYS A 71 -15.36 4.40 -4.49
C LYS A 71 -15.66 3.06 -5.15
N ALA A 72 -16.39 3.10 -6.27
CA ALA A 72 -16.82 1.90 -7.01
C ALA A 72 -15.67 1.00 -7.50
N ALA A 73 -14.44 1.53 -7.60
CA ALA A 73 -13.27 0.75 -8.00
C ALA A 73 -12.77 -0.24 -6.93
N MET A 74 -13.21 -0.11 -5.67
CA MET A 74 -12.85 -1.03 -4.60
C MET A 74 -13.91 -2.14 -4.50
N PRO A 75 -13.53 -3.43 -4.64
CA PRO A 75 -14.43 -4.54 -4.38
C PRO A 75 -14.77 -4.61 -2.89
N VAL A 76 -16.06 -4.52 -2.54
CA VAL A 76 -16.52 -4.52 -1.15
C VAL A 76 -17.22 -5.83 -0.80
N ALA A 77 -16.75 -6.48 0.25
CA ALA A 77 -17.38 -7.64 0.87
C ALA A 77 -18.09 -7.26 2.17
N ASN A 78 -19.20 -7.94 2.47
CA ASN A 78 -19.95 -7.77 3.73
C ASN A 78 -19.67 -8.90 4.74
N GLY A 79 -18.70 -9.77 4.45
CA GLY A 79 -18.26 -10.85 5.33
C GLY A 79 -16.95 -11.48 4.87
N VAL A 80 -16.29 -12.22 5.76
CA VAL A 80 -14.96 -12.81 5.51
C VAL A 80 -14.95 -13.80 4.34
N GLY A 81 -15.98 -14.64 4.21
CA GLY A 81 -16.08 -15.58 3.09
C GLY A 81 -16.13 -14.89 1.73
N GLU A 82 -16.93 -13.81 1.63
CA GLU A 82 -17.00 -12.98 0.42
C GLU A 82 -15.67 -12.26 0.19
N MET A 83 -15.04 -11.70 1.23
CA MET A 83 -13.73 -11.06 1.12
C MET A 83 -12.68 -12.04 0.56
N LEU A 84 -12.63 -13.27 1.06
CA LEU A 84 -11.68 -14.28 0.57
C LEU A 84 -11.95 -14.64 -0.90
N ALA A 85 -13.22 -14.74 -1.31
CA ALA A 85 -13.58 -14.95 -2.70
C ALA A 85 -13.14 -13.76 -3.59
N LEU A 86 -13.33 -12.52 -3.14
CA LEU A 86 -12.84 -11.31 -3.81
C LEU A 86 -11.31 -11.31 -3.95
N LEU A 87 -10.58 -11.61 -2.86
CA LEU A 87 -9.12 -11.66 -2.87
C LEU A 87 -8.58 -12.74 -3.80
N ALA A 88 -9.27 -13.88 -3.94
CA ALA A 88 -8.86 -14.95 -4.84
C ALA A 88 -9.05 -14.60 -6.33
N ARG A 89 -10.03 -13.75 -6.67
CA ARG A 89 -10.40 -13.43 -8.06
C ARG A 89 -9.85 -12.10 -8.55
N GLU A 90 -9.72 -11.11 -7.66
CA GLU A 90 -9.40 -9.72 -8.00
C GLU A 90 -8.12 -9.21 -7.31
N ASP A 91 -7.51 -10.00 -6.41
CA ASP A 91 -6.34 -9.61 -5.62
C ASP A 91 -6.56 -8.35 -4.75
N LEU A 92 -7.81 -7.90 -4.60
CA LEU A 92 -8.18 -6.71 -3.85
C LEU A 92 -9.57 -6.91 -3.25
N ALA A 93 -9.73 -6.61 -1.97
CA ALA A 93 -11.02 -6.60 -1.32
C ALA A 93 -11.01 -5.68 -0.10
N LEU A 94 -12.13 -5.02 0.15
CA LEU A 94 -12.45 -4.33 1.39
C LEU A 94 -13.56 -5.08 2.12
N LEU A 95 -13.33 -5.41 3.39
CA LEU A 95 -14.36 -5.95 4.28
C LEU A 95 -15.06 -4.81 5.02
N LYS A 96 -16.38 -4.75 4.81
CA LYS A 96 -17.31 -3.86 5.49
C LYS A 96 -18.18 -4.66 6.46
N ASP A 97 -17.57 -5.10 7.54
CA ASP A 97 -18.27 -5.75 8.64
C ASP A 97 -18.63 -4.71 9.71
N ARG A 98 -19.92 -4.48 9.94
CA ARG A 98 -20.39 -3.49 10.93
C ARG A 98 -20.39 -4.04 12.36
N GLY A 99 -20.32 -5.35 12.54
CA GLY A 99 -20.40 -6.02 13.84
C GLY A 99 -19.04 -6.30 14.48
N HIS A 100 -17.97 -6.30 13.70
CA HIS A 100 -16.63 -6.68 14.16
C HIS A 100 -15.60 -5.58 13.90
N SER A 101 -14.50 -5.63 14.65
CA SER A 101 -13.31 -4.82 14.38
C SER A 101 -12.42 -5.50 13.32
N PRO A 102 -11.53 -4.76 12.65
CA PRO A 102 -10.53 -5.37 11.77
C PRO A 102 -9.67 -6.45 12.45
N ASP A 103 -9.31 -6.30 13.72
CA ASP A 103 -8.58 -7.34 14.45
C ASP A 103 -9.38 -8.64 14.58
N ALA A 104 -10.65 -8.56 14.96
CA ALA A 104 -11.54 -9.73 15.02
C ALA A 104 -11.75 -10.36 13.63
N ALA A 105 -11.81 -9.55 12.57
CA ALA A 105 -11.87 -10.02 11.20
C ALA A 105 -10.58 -10.77 10.80
N PHE A 106 -9.39 -10.30 11.20
CA PHE A 106 -8.13 -11.01 10.95
C PHE A 106 -8.09 -12.38 11.60
N VAL A 107 -8.57 -12.49 12.84
CA VAL A 107 -8.68 -13.79 13.52
C VAL A 107 -9.59 -14.73 12.72
N THR A 108 -10.72 -14.22 12.23
CA THR A 108 -11.65 -15.01 11.42
C THR A 108 -11.01 -15.42 10.09
N VAL A 109 -10.32 -14.52 9.39
CA VAL A 109 -9.58 -14.82 8.17
C VAL A 109 -8.54 -15.90 8.44
N MET A 110 -7.73 -15.77 9.50
CA MET A 110 -6.71 -16.77 9.87
C MET A 110 -7.29 -18.17 10.14
N ASN A 111 -8.51 -18.24 10.69
CA ASN A 111 -9.18 -19.50 10.97
C ASN A 111 -9.76 -20.15 9.71
N VAL A 112 -10.18 -19.36 8.72
CA VAL A 112 -10.75 -19.87 7.46
C VAL A 112 -9.67 -20.14 6.41
N GLU A 113 -8.75 -19.21 6.23
CA GLU A 113 -7.64 -19.30 5.28
C GLU A 113 -6.35 -18.74 5.92
N ARG A 114 -5.59 -19.66 6.52
CA ARG A 114 -4.43 -19.35 7.35
C ARG A 114 -3.35 -18.59 6.57
N ALA A 115 -3.11 -18.92 5.30
CA ALA A 115 -2.03 -18.30 4.54
C ALA A 115 -2.30 -16.80 4.35
N ARG A 116 -3.51 -16.44 3.95
CA ARG A 116 -3.96 -15.06 3.75
C ARG A 116 -3.96 -14.29 5.06
N GLY A 117 -4.51 -14.87 6.12
CA GLY A 117 -4.51 -14.23 7.44
C GLY A 117 -3.09 -13.91 7.92
N MET A 118 -2.14 -14.83 7.70
CA MET A 118 -0.74 -14.59 8.03
C MET A 118 -0.10 -13.50 7.15
N GLN A 119 -0.41 -13.43 5.86
CA GLN A 119 0.06 -12.35 4.99
C GLN A 119 -0.42 -10.98 5.46
N MET A 120 -1.72 -10.84 5.74
CA MET A 120 -2.30 -9.59 6.26
C MET A 120 -1.67 -9.18 7.59
N ARG A 121 -1.47 -10.14 8.50
CA ARG A 121 -0.81 -9.89 9.79
C ARG A 121 0.64 -9.47 9.62
N ARG A 122 1.38 -10.09 8.71
CA ARG A 122 2.77 -9.72 8.40
C ARG A 122 2.86 -8.30 7.88
N ALA A 123 1.95 -7.88 6.98
CA ALA A 123 1.91 -6.52 6.47
C ALA A 123 1.85 -5.48 7.59
N GLY A 124 1.00 -5.70 8.61
CA GLY A 124 0.94 -4.82 9.79
C GLY A 124 2.18 -4.90 10.69
N LEU A 125 2.65 -6.11 11.02
CA LEU A 125 3.77 -6.31 11.95
C LEU A 125 5.10 -5.77 11.41
N GLU A 126 5.37 -6.02 10.13
CA GLU A 126 6.62 -5.59 9.50
C GLU A 126 6.60 -4.09 9.16
N ALA A 127 5.41 -3.51 8.90
CA ALA A 127 5.26 -2.07 8.72
C ALA A 127 5.60 -1.26 9.97
N ARG A 128 5.60 -1.86 11.17
CA ARG A 128 5.93 -1.18 12.44
C ARG A 128 7.29 -0.48 12.40
N ALA A 129 8.25 -1.00 11.63
CA ALA A 129 9.56 -0.37 11.46
C ALA A 129 9.50 1.00 10.76
N CYS A 130 8.40 1.31 10.07
CA CYS A 130 8.12 2.60 9.44
C CYS A 130 7.11 3.44 10.22
N MET A 131 6.59 2.97 11.37
CA MET A 131 5.61 3.73 12.13
C MET A 131 6.28 4.64 13.15
N ASP A 132 6.00 5.93 13.07
CA ASP A 132 6.20 6.84 14.20
C ASP A 132 5.04 6.71 15.21
N ALA A 133 5.09 7.48 16.30
CA ALA A 133 4.06 7.45 17.33
C ALA A 133 2.65 7.84 16.82
N THR A 134 2.59 8.71 15.80
CA THR A 134 1.34 9.15 15.17
C THR A 134 0.72 8.01 14.39
N ILE A 135 1.50 7.35 13.53
CA ILE A 135 1.07 6.23 12.71
C ILE A 135 0.70 5.03 13.58
N GLU A 136 1.52 4.69 14.58
CA GLU A 136 1.24 3.56 15.48
C GLU A 136 -0.07 3.74 16.26
N THR A 137 -0.35 4.97 16.71
CA THR A 137 -1.60 5.29 17.41
C THR A 137 -2.81 5.17 16.49
N ALA A 138 -2.73 5.74 15.28
CA ALA A 138 -3.79 5.62 14.29
C ALA A 138 -4.03 4.16 13.88
N PHE A 139 -2.96 3.39 13.69
CA PHE A 139 -3.03 1.97 13.32
C PHE A 139 -3.76 1.14 14.38
N ARG A 140 -3.41 1.30 15.66
CA ARG A 140 -4.11 0.61 16.77
C ARG A 140 -5.59 0.98 16.84
N HIS A 141 -5.90 2.28 16.77
CA HIS A 141 -7.30 2.73 16.77
C HIS A 141 -8.10 2.18 15.58
N ALA A 142 -7.48 2.10 14.40
CA ALA A 142 -8.12 1.55 13.21
C ALA A 142 -8.40 0.04 13.37
N LEU A 143 -7.50 -0.71 14.00
CA LEU A 143 -7.66 -2.15 14.26
C LEU A 143 -8.75 -2.49 15.27
N ASP A 144 -8.85 -1.71 16.35
CA ASP A 144 -9.70 -2.04 17.49
C ASP A 144 -11.15 -1.56 17.33
N GLY A 145 -11.38 -0.58 16.46
CA GLY A 145 -12.70 0.03 16.27
C GLY A 145 -13.72 -0.91 15.62
N VAL A 146 -14.80 -1.23 16.33
CA VAL A 146 -15.94 -1.98 15.77
C VAL A 146 -16.55 -1.20 14.61
N GLY A 147 -16.75 -1.88 13.48
CA GLY A 147 -17.29 -1.29 12.26
C GLY A 147 -16.27 -0.50 11.43
N ASN A 148 -15.01 -0.43 11.85
CA ASN A 148 -13.92 -0.01 10.98
C ASN A 148 -13.73 -1.03 9.87
N MET A 149 -13.28 -0.56 8.71
CA MET A 149 -13.16 -1.40 7.52
C MET A 149 -11.70 -1.78 7.31
N VAL A 150 -11.49 -2.94 6.69
CA VAL A 150 -10.15 -3.39 6.32
C VAL A 150 -10.12 -3.80 4.87
N ALA A 151 -9.18 -3.26 4.10
CA ALA A 151 -8.89 -3.71 2.76
C ALA A 151 -7.49 -4.29 2.67
N TYR A 152 -7.34 -5.25 1.77
CA TYR A 152 -6.06 -5.88 1.50
C TYR A 152 -5.86 -6.01 0.00
N ASP A 153 -4.69 -5.61 -0.44
CA ASP A 153 -4.21 -5.76 -1.81
C ASP A 153 -3.13 -6.83 -1.83
N VAL A 154 -3.44 -7.96 -2.45
CA VAL A 154 -2.58 -9.15 -2.50
C VAL A 154 -1.31 -8.87 -3.30
N LYS A 155 -1.42 -8.15 -4.42
CA LYS A 155 -0.29 -7.90 -5.34
C LYS A 155 0.80 -7.05 -4.70
N SER A 156 0.39 -6.06 -3.92
CA SER A 156 1.32 -5.15 -3.25
C SER A 156 1.61 -5.55 -1.81
N GLY A 157 0.80 -6.42 -1.20
CA GLY A 157 0.85 -6.68 0.24
C GLY A 157 0.43 -5.47 1.07
N LEU A 158 -0.34 -4.54 0.49
CA LEU A 158 -0.79 -3.32 1.15
C LEU A 158 -2.03 -3.60 2.00
N LEU A 159 -1.88 -3.41 3.31
CA LEU A 159 -2.97 -3.39 4.26
C LEU A 159 -3.52 -1.96 4.38
N MET A 160 -4.83 -1.81 4.31
CA MET A 160 -5.54 -0.54 4.41
C MET A 160 -6.61 -0.64 5.48
N LEU A 161 -6.56 0.21 6.50
CA LEU A 161 -7.52 0.24 7.60
C LEU A 161 -8.26 1.58 7.58
N VAL A 162 -9.58 1.54 7.58
CA VAL A 162 -10.42 2.73 7.60
C VAL A 162 -10.99 2.92 8.99
N ASP A 163 -10.46 3.90 9.71
CA ASP A 163 -11.06 4.42 10.93
C ASP A 163 -12.21 5.36 10.56
N ARG A 164 -13.44 4.85 10.65
CA ARG A 164 -14.64 5.59 10.25
C ARG A 164 -14.97 6.72 11.22
N ARG A 165 -14.63 6.55 12.49
CA ARG A 165 -14.92 7.54 13.55
C ARG A 165 -14.04 8.78 13.38
N ASN A 166 -12.75 8.57 13.13
CA ASN A 166 -11.78 9.64 12.98
C ASN A 166 -11.58 10.08 11.52
N ARG A 167 -12.21 9.38 10.56
CA ARG A 167 -12.07 9.59 9.11
C ARG A 167 -10.62 9.54 8.68
N LEU A 168 -9.93 8.48 9.11
CA LEU A 168 -8.54 8.22 8.76
C LEU A 168 -8.45 6.95 7.94
N LEU A 169 -7.60 6.99 6.91
CA LEU A 169 -7.10 5.81 6.24
C LEU A 169 -5.68 5.56 6.71
N VAL A 170 -5.45 4.42 7.34
CA VAL A 170 -4.13 3.95 7.72
C VAL A 170 -3.68 2.91 6.71
N VAL A 171 -2.47 3.05 6.18
CA VAL A 171 -1.86 2.06 5.29
C VAL A 171 -0.61 1.48 5.90
N ALA A 172 -0.39 0.20 5.67
CA ALA A 172 0.74 -0.54 6.19
C ALA A 172 1.20 -1.60 5.19
N ARG A 173 2.50 -1.67 4.95
CA ARG A 173 3.13 -2.71 4.13
C ARG A 173 4.48 -3.09 4.72
N GLY A 174 4.72 -4.39 4.75
CA GLY A 174 5.95 -5.01 5.23
C GLY A 174 6.96 -5.32 4.13
N ALA A 175 8.02 -6.03 4.54
CA ALA A 175 8.96 -6.65 3.62
C ALA A 175 8.26 -7.79 2.89
N GLN A 176 7.89 -7.57 1.64
CA GLN A 176 7.41 -8.63 0.77
C GLN A 176 8.44 -9.78 0.78
N ALA A 177 7.97 -11.00 1.02
CA ALA A 177 8.80 -12.22 0.92
C ALA A 177 8.79 -12.72 -0.53
#